data_AF-A0A0Q7LI19-F1
#
_entry.id   AF-A0A0Q7LI19-F1
#
_cell.length_a   1.000
_cell.length_b   1.000
_cell.length_c   1.000
_cell.angle_alpha   90.00
_cell.angle_beta   90.00
_cell.angle_gamma   90.00
#
_symmetry.space_group_name_H-M   'P 1'
#
loop_
_entity.id
_entity.type
_entity.pdbx_description
1 polymer ?
#
loop_
_entity_poly.entity_id
_entity_poly.type
_entity_poly.pdbx_seq_one_letter_code
_entity_poly.pdbx_strand_id
1 'polypeptide(L)'
;MLAVFAIALSAASLHASAQTWRCGNTYSDQPCEGGRTVKVEDGRSDADRQASEDATRRNERSAGRLTRSRQLLEREALDRRGPTTFDAGRFASDAQPLTRAEQAAQARQRKQAAEPRPTSARFNSPSAGDEVPKEAGKKKKKK
;
A
#
# COMPACT_ATOMS: atom_id res chain seq x y z
N MET A 1 -1.65 -50.63 -18.04
CA MET A 1 -1.73 -50.23 -19.47
C MET A 1 -2.49 -48.92 -19.57
N LEU A 2 -1.91 -47.94 -20.29
CA LEU A 2 -2.56 -46.74 -20.87
C LEU A 2 -3.04 -45.62 -19.93
N ALA A 3 -2.16 -45.00 -19.15
CA ALA A 3 -2.45 -43.69 -18.54
C ALA A 3 -1.23 -42.77 -18.37
N VAL A 4 -0.24 -42.86 -19.27
CA VAL A 4 1.02 -42.06 -19.18
C VAL A 4 1.30 -41.25 -20.47
N PHE A 5 0.36 -41.19 -21.43
CA PHE A 5 0.57 -40.51 -22.72
C PHE A 5 -0.45 -39.40 -23.00
N ALA A 6 -0.70 -38.51 -22.04
CA ALA A 6 -1.61 -37.37 -22.24
C ALA A 6 -1.00 -36.00 -21.84
N ILE A 7 0.34 -35.86 -21.89
CA ILE A 7 1.02 -34.58 -21.62
C ILE A 7 1.98 -34.21 -22.78
N ALA A 8 1.58 -34.51 -24.02
CA ALA A 8 2.44 -34.28 -25.19
C ALA A 8 1.69 -33.64 -26.38
N LEU A 9 0.69 -32.79 -26.14
CA LEU A 9 0.00 -32.03 -27.21
C LEU A 9 -0.21 -30.55 -26.83
N SER A 10 0.86 -29.87 -26.44
CA SER A 10 0.88 -28.41 -26.33
C SER A 10 2.14 -27.83 -27.00
N ALA A 11 2.40 -28.25 -28.24
CA ALA A 11 3.49 -27.73 -29.07
C ALA A 11 3.09 -27.69 -30.55
N ALA A 12 1.88 -27.21 -30.82
CA ALA A 12 1.41 -26.96 -32.18
C ALA A 12 0.53 -25.70 -32.20
N SER A 13 1.09 -24.56 -31.79
CA SER A 13 0.65 -23.29 -32.35
C SER A 13 1.15 -23.23 -33.79
N LEU A 14 0.54 -24.06 -34.65
CA LEU A 14 0.46 -23.76 -36.08
C LEU A 14 -0.03 -22.31 -36.16
N HIS A 15 0.53 -21.52 -37.08
CA HIS A 15 -0.07 -20.27 -37.52
C HIS A 15 -1.46 -20.58 -38.10
N ALA A 16 -2.43 -20.87 -37.24
CA ALA A 16 -3.82 -20.78 -37.55
C ALA A 16 -4.03 -19.30 -37.73
N SER A 17 -4.31 -18.87 -38.96
CA SER A 17 -5.01 -17.61 -39.18
C SER A 17 -6.26 -17.69 -38.31
N ALA A 18 -6.20 -17.10 -37.12
CA ALA A 18 -7.29 -17.14 -36.16
C ALA A 18 -8.43 -16.35 -36.81
N GLN A 19 -9.37 -17.08 -37.41
CA GLN A 19 -10.57 -16.47 -37.91
C GLN A 19 -11.41 -16.18 -36.68
N THR A 20 -11.67 -14.90 -36.42
CA THR A 20 -12.58 -14.48 -35.36
C THR A 20 -13.89 -14.08 -36.02
N TRP A 21 -15.01 -14.54 -35.47
CA TRP A 21 -16.35 -14.18 -35.93
C TRP A 21 -16.94 -13.12 -35.03
N ARG A 22 -17.60 -12.12 -35.64
CA ARG A 22 -18.42 -11.17 -34.91
C ARG A 22 -19.85 -11.69 -34.85
N CYS A 23 -20.26 -12.12 -33.66
CA CYS A 23 -21.59 -12.64 -33.33
C CYS A 23 -22.39 -11.50 -32.69
N GLY A 24 -23.01 -10.65 -33.51
CA GLY A 24 -23.72 -9.46 -33.02
C GLY A 24 -22.76 -8.44 -32.37
N ASN A 25 -22.79 -8.33 -31.03
CA ASN A 25 -21.94 -7.41 -30.26
C ASN A 25 -20.71 -8.07 -29.62
N THR A 26 -20.51 -9.37 -29.82
CA THR A 26 -19.42 -10.13 -29.20
C THR A 26 -18.53 -10.74 -30.28
N TYR A 27 -17.24 -10.90 -29.97
CA TYR A 27 -16.28 -11.61 -30.81
C TYR A 27 -16.12 -13.05 -30.29
N SER A 28 -16.05 -14.01 -31.20
CA SER A 28 -15.90 -15.44 -30.89
C SER A 28 -14.87 -16.07 -31.82
N ASP A 29 -14.07 -17.00 -31.31
CA ASP A 29 -13.14 -17.81 -32.12
C ASP A 29 -13.81 -19.07 -32.69
N GLN A 30 -15.12 -19.21 -32.51
CA GLN A 30 -15.95 -20.24 -33.14
C GLN A 30 -16.99 -19.60 -34.07
N PRO A 31 -17.33 -20.25 -35.21
CA PRO A 31 -18.37 -19.77 -36.11
C PRO A 31 -19.71 -19.77 -35.41
N CYS A 32 -20.47 -18.69 -35.59
CA CYS A 32 -21.79 -18.51 -35.02
C CYS A 32 -22.81 -18.24 -36.14
N GLU A 33 -24.06 -18.65 -35.91
CA GLU A 33 -25.15 -18.46 -36.84
C GLU A 33 -25.41 -16.96 -37.06
N GLY A 34 -25.31 -16.51 -38.32
CA GLY A 34 -25.38 -15.08 -38.67
C GLY A 34 -24.13 -14.25 -38.35
N GLY A 35 -23.05 -14.88 -37.88
CA GLY A 35 -21.78 -14.23 -37.61
C GLY A 35 -21.03 -13.81 -38.87
N ARG A 36 -20.38 -12.64 -38.83
CA ARG A 36 -19.48 -12.21 -39.92
C ARG A 36 -18.05 -12.57 -39.59
N THR A 37 -17.33 -13.20 -40.52
CA THR A 37 -15.90 -13.44 -40.39
C THR A 37 -15.16 -12.11 -40.38
N VAL A 38 -14.34 -11.89 -39.35
CA VAL A 38 -13.45 -10.75 -39.23
C VAL A 38 -12.03 -11.27 -39.41
N LYS A 39 -11.31 -10.71 -40.38
CA LYS A 39 -9.90 -11.02 -40.60
C LYS A 39 -9.09 -10.28 -39.52
N VAL A 40 -8.66 -11.03 -38.51
CA VAL A 40 -7.77 -10.52 -37.46
C VAL A 40 -6.34 -10.86 -37.87
N GLU A 41 -5.61 -9.83 -38.30
CA GLU A 41 -4.17 -9.94 -38.53
C GLU A 41 -3.46 -9.71 -37.19
N ASP A 42 -3.21 -10.78 -36.43
CA ASP A 42 -2.29 -10.70 -35.29
C ASP A 42 -0.85 -10.73 -35.84
N GLY A 43 -0.33 -9.54 -36.14
CA GLY A 43 1.01 -9.36 -36.73
C GLY A 43 2.16 -9.54 -35.75
N ARG A 44 1.95 -10.17 -34.59
CA ARG A 44 3.04 -10.45 -33.63
C ARG A 44 4.03 -11.40 -34.28
N SER A 45 5.20 -10.86 -34.63
CA SER A 45 6.26 -11.66 -35.21
C SER A 45 6.93 -12.52 -34.13
N ASP A 46 7.54 -13.63 -34.56
CA ASP A 46 8.37 -14.44 -33.66
C ASP A 46 9.52 -13.60 -33.04
N ALA A 47 10.01 -12.59 -33.75
CA ALA A 47 11.01 -11.66 -33.24
C ALA A 47 10.47 -10.80 -32.09
N ASP A 48 9.23 -10.31 -32.17
CA ASP A 48 8.58 -9.55 -31.10
C ASP A 48 8.37 -10.41 -29.85
N ARG A 49 7.98 -11.68 -30.05
CA ARG A 49 7.86 -12.66 -28.96
C ARG A 49 9.20 -12.87 -28.27
N GLN A 50 10.26 -13.14 -29.04
CA GLN A 50 11.60 -13.36 -28.50
C GLN A 50 12.13 -12.11 -27.77
N ALA A 51 11.92 -10.91 -28.32
CA ALA A 51 12.30 -9.66 -27.69
C ALA A 51 11.57 -9.44 -26.35
N SER A 52 10.27 -9.75 -26.30
CA SER A 52 9.48 -9.67 -25.07
C SER A 52 9.97 -10.66 -24.02
N GLU A 53 10.24 -11.91 -24.40
CA GLU A 53 10.78 -12.92 -23.48
C GLU A 53 12.16 -12.54 -22.95
N ASP A 54 13.03 -11.98 -23.80
CA ASP A 54 14.33 -11.48 -23.40
C ASP A 54 14.22 -10.32 -22.41
N ALA A 55 13.28 -9.40 -22.63
CA ALA A 55 13.00 -8.32 -21.69
C ALA A 55 12.54 -8.87 -20.34
N THR A 56 11.61 -9.84 -20.33
CA THR A 56 11.16 -10.53 -19.11
C THR A 56 12.32 -11.18 -18.37
N ARG A 57 13.16 -11.95 -19.07
CA ARG A 57 14.36 -12.60 -18.47
C ARG A 57 15.32 -11.59 -17.85
N ARG A 58 15.53 -10.43 -18.49
CA ARG A 58 16.38 -9.35 -17.94
C ARG A 58 15.75 -8.74 -16.68
N ASN A 59 14.45 -8.49 -16.70
CA ASN A 59 13.71 -7.93 -15.58
C ASN A 59 13.73 -8.87 -14.37
N GLU A 60 13.50 -10.17 -14.57
CA GLU A 60 13.58 -11.18 -13.50
C GLU A 60 14.97 -11.24 -12.87
N ARG A 61 16.03 -11.19 -13.69
CA ARG A 61 17.42 -11.15 -13.20
C ARG A 61 17.68 -9.89 -12.38
N SER A 62 17.18 -8.74 -12.84
CA SER A 62 17.31 -7.46 -12.12
C SER A 62 16.57 -7.49 -10.78
N ALA A 63 15.31 -7.93 -10.79
CA ALA A 63 14.50 -8.09 -9.60
C ALA A 63 15.16 -9.05 -8.58
N GLY A 64 15.70 -10.17 -9.04
CA GLY A 64 16.43 -11.11 -8.18
C GLY A 64 17.68 -10.48 -7.53
N ARG A 65 18.38 -9.58 -8.24
CA ARG A 65 19.52 -8.83 -7.66
C ARG A 65 19.04 -7.88 -6.56
N LEU A 66 17.94 -7.16 -6.79
CA LEU A 66 17.36 -6.24 -5.81
C LEU A 66 16.86 -6.98 -4.56
N THR A 67 16.19 -8.12 -4.73
CA THR A 67 15.74 -8.96 -3.60
C THR A 67 16.91 -9.42 -2.75
N ARG A 68 18.01 -9.90 -3.37
CA ARG A 68 19.22 -10.28 -2.62
C ARG A 68 19.85 -9.10 -1.90
N SER A 69 19.95 -7.95 -2.56
CA SER A 69 20.47 -6.73 -1.94
C SER A 69 19.64 -6.33 -0.72
N ARG A 70 18.31 -6.33 -0.84
CA ARG A 70 17.39 -6.07 0.27
C ARG A 70 17.61 -7.05 1.43
N GLN A 71 17.66 -8.35 1.15
CA GLN A 71 17.87 -9.37 2.18
C GLN A 71 19.21 -9.20 2.90
N LEU A 72 20.28 -8.82 2.18
CA LEU A 72 21.58 -8.55 2.80
C LEU A 72 21.51 -7.35 3.73
N LEU A 73 20.87 -6.26 3.31
CA LEU A 73 20.69 -5.06 4.14
C LEU A 73 19.81 -5.34 5.35
N GLU A 74 18.74 -6.12 5.21
CA GLU A 74 17.88 -6.52 6.32
C GLU A 74 18.65 -7.38 7.34
N ARG A 75 19.46 -8.34 6.87
CA ARG A 75 20.32 -9.16 7.74
C ARG A 75 21.36 -8.31 8.45
N GLU A 76 22.09 -7.45 7.72
CA GLU A 76 23.07 -6.55 8.33
C GLU A 76 22.44 -5.60 9.35
N ALA A 77 21.22 -5.11 9.07
CA ALA A 77 20.48 -4.27 10.01
C ALA A 77 20.07 -5.03 11.28
N LEU A 78 19.68 -6.31 11.15
CA LEU A 78 19.39 -7.18 12.28
C LEU A 78 20.66 -7.49 13.09
N ASP A 79 21.75 -7.83 12.41
CA ASP A 79 23.04 -8.13 13.04
C ASP A 79 23.58 -6.91 13.81
N ARG A 80 23.45 -5.70 13.23
CA ARG A 80 23.82 -4.44 13.91
C ARG A 80 22.91 -4.07 15.07
N ARG A 81 21.64 -4.50 15.07
CA ARG A 81 20.66 -4.18 16.12
C ARG A 81 20.70 -5.13 17.31
N GLY A 82 21.42 -6.25 17.20
CA GLY A 82 21.42 -7.30 18.23
C GLY A 82 20.02 -7.90 18.47
N PRO A 83 19.90 -8.97 19.27
CA PRO A 83 18.61 -9.55 19.61
C PRO A 83 17.93 -8.66 20.64
N THR A 84 17.23 -7.60 20.22
CA THR A 84 16.51 -6.73 21.15
C THR A 84 15.13 -6.34 20.65
N THR A 85 14.16 -6.46 21.56
CA THR A 85 12.72 -6.17 21.52
C THR A 85 12.41 -4.67 21.39
N PHE A 86 13.18 -3.93 20.58
CA PHE A 86 13.23 -2.46 20.62
C PHE A 86 12.32 -1.71 19.65
N ASP A 87 11.47 -2.36 18.84
CA ASP A 87 10.51 -1.62 18.01
C ASP A 87 9.37 -0.99 18.82
N ALA A 88 9.12 -1.45 20.06
CA ALA A 88 8.24 -0.75 21.00
C ALA A 88 8.87 0.52 21.60
N GLY A 89 10.21 0.63 21.61
CA GLY A 89 10.96 1.74 22.20
C GLY A 89 11.36 2.81 21.20
N ARG A 90 11.44 2.51 19.90
CA ARG A 90 11.93 3.45 18.88
C ARG A 90 10.99 4.63 18.64
N PHE A 91 9.68 4.45 18.85
CA PHE A 91 8.71 5.55 18.86
C PHE A 91 8.66 6.28 20.22
N ALA A 92 9.32 5.77 21.26
CA ALA A 92 9.44 6.40 22.57
C ALA A 92 10.75 7.19 22.74
N SER A 93 11.78 6.90 21.95
CA SER A 93 13.12 7.49 22.09
C SER A 93 13.28 8.90 21.48
N ASP A 94 12.35 9.34 20.63
CA ASP A 94 12.34 10.72 20.11
C ASP A 94 11.57 11.68 21.04
N ALA A 95 10.97 11.18 22.12
CA ALA A 95 10.41 12.03 23.16
C ALA A 95 11.54 12.57 24.03
N GLN A 96 11.86 13.86 23.86
CA GLN A 96 12.74 14.56 24.78
C GLN A 96 12.23 14.35 26.22
N PRO A 97 13.09 13.97 27.19
CA PRO A 97 12.63 13.70 28.54
C PRO A 97 12.05 14.98 29.14
N LEU A 98 10.74 14.97 29.42
CA LEU A 98 10.04 16.09 30.03
C LEU A 98 10.78 16.55 31.27
N THR A 99 10.96 17.87 31.41
CA THR A 99 11.52 18.45 32.63
C THR A 99 10.64 18.13 33.83
N ARG A 100 11.21 18.17 35.04
CA ARG A 100 10.47 17.92 36.29
C ARG A 100 9.24 18.81 36.44
N ALA A 101 9.28 20.03 35.89
CA ALA A 101 8.17 20.97 35.87
C ALA A 101 7.04 20.51 34.93
N GLU A 102 7.39 20.03 33.73
CA GLU A 102 6.42 19.52 32.76
C GLU A 102 5.79 18.20 33.21
N GLN A 103 6.57 17.32 33.86
CA GLN A 103 6.04 16.10 34.48
C GLN A 103 5.04 16.42 35.60
N ALA A 104 5.35 17.41 36.45
CA ALA A 104 4.43 17.86 37.49
C ALA A 104 3.16 18.52 36.91
N ALA A 105 3.27 19.24 35.79
CA ALA A 105 2.13 19.81 35.09
C ALA A 105 1.22 18.74 34.47
N GLN A 106 1.78 17.72 33.80
CA GLN A 106 1.01 16.60 33.27
C GLN A 106 0.34 15.78 34.38
N ALA A 107 1.03 15.54 35.50
CA ALA A 107 0.45 14.84 36.64
C ALA A 107 -0.76 15.59 37.22
N ARG A 108 -0.71 16.93 37.25
CA ARG A 108 -1.85 17.77 37.66
C ARG A 108 -2.99 17.70 36.65
N GLN A 109 -2.69 17.78 35.35
CA GLN A 109 -3.70 17.66 34.29
C GLN A 109 -4.40 16.29 34.31
N ARG A 110 -3.65 15.19 34.51
CA ARG A 110 -4.23 13.85 34.65
C ARG A 110 -5.13 13.73 35.86
N LYS A 111 -4.78 14.34 36.99
CA LYS A 111 -5.64 14.38 38.18
C LYS A 111 -6.94 15.17 37.91
N GLN A 112 -6.84 16.32 37.25
CA GLN A 112 -8.01 17.13 36.87
C GLN A 112 -8.91 16.44 35.84
N ALA A 113 -8.35 15.59 34.98
CA ALA A 113 -9.10 14.80 34.01
C ALA A 113 -9.70 13.52 34.63
N ALA A 114 -9.07 12.98 35.68
CA ALA A 114 -9.55 11.80 36.40
C ALA A 114 -10.60 12.16 37.47
N GLU A 115 -10.63 13.41 37.93
CA GLU A 115 -11.68 13.88 38.84
C GLU A 115 -13.02 13.93 38.09
N PRO A 116 -14.07 13.26 38.58
CA PRO A 116 -15.36 13.26 37.91
C PRO A 116 -15.88 14.70 37.86
N ARG A 117 -15.99 15.25 36.65
CA ARG A 117 -16.59 16.58 36.44
C ARG A 117 -17.98 16.59 37.07
N PRO A 118 -18.31 17.55 37.95
CA PRO A 118 -19.65 17.65 38.50
C PRO A 118 -20.63 17.83 37.33
N THR A 119 -21.57 16.89 37.22
CA THR A 119 -22.62 16.85 36.20
C THR A 119 -23.69 17.90 36.49
N SER A 120 -23.32 19.17 36.49
CA SER A 120 -24.28 20.28 36.57
C SER A 120 -24.03 21.36 35.51
N ALA A 121 -23.38 20.99 34.41
CA ALA A 121 -23.49 21.78 33.18
C ALA A 121 -24.90 21.58 32.61
N ARG A 122 -25.82 22.48 32.97
CA ARG A 122 -27.06 22.65 32.22
C ARG A 122 -26.71 22.89 30.76
N PHE A 123 -27.39 22.16 29.88
CA PHE A 123 -27.31 22.31 28.44
C PHE A 123 -27.76 23.72 28.05
N ASN A 124 -26.81 24.63 27.81
CA ASN A 124 -27.08 25.88 27.12
C ASN A 124 -26.81 25.66 25.63
N SER A 125 -27.89 25.56 24.86
CA SER A 125 -27.86 25.64 23.41
C SER A 125 -27.31 27.02 23.00
N PRO A 126 -26.50 27.13 21.93
CA PRO A 126 -25.96 28.42 21.52
C PRO A 126 -27.09 29.26 20.95
N SER A 127 -27.63 30.14 21.78
CA SER A 127 -28.50 31.21 21.33
C SER A 127 -27.60 32.30 20.75
N ALA A 128 -27.95 32.76 19.56
CA ALA A 128 -27.22 33.77 18.81
C ALA A 128 -26.85 34.99 19.66
N GLY A 129 -25.56 35.30 19.71
CA GLY A 129 -25.05 36.51 20.35
C GLY A 129 -23.70 36.29 21.01
N ASP A 130 -22.79 37.22 20.77
CA ASP A 130 -21.63 37.53 21.61
C ASP A 130 -20.34 36.71 21.39
N GLU A 131 -19.65 37.14 20.32
CA GLU A 131 -18.30 37.71 20.33
C GLU A 131 -17.16 36.93 21.04
N VAL A 132 -16.16 36.62 20.21
CA VAL A 132 -14.81 36.11 20.52
C VAL A 132 -14.11 36.93 21.62
N PRO A 133 -13.59 36.33 22.70
CA PRO A 133 -12.67 37.03 23.58
C PRO A 133 -11.26 37.00 22.99
N LYS A 134 -10.80 38.20 22.63
CA LYS A 134 -9.44 38.55 22.21
C LYS A 134 -8.40 38.23 23.30
N GLU A 135 -7.25 37.80 22.81
CA GLU A 135 -5.92 37.90 23.43
C GLU A 135 -5.76 39.16 24.32
N ALA A 136 -5.33 38.96 25.58
CA ALA A 136 -4.86 40.04 26.43
C ALA A 136 -3.51 39.69 27.06
N GLY A 137 -2.46 40.29 26.49
CA GLY A 137 -1.08 40.18 26.96
C GLY A 137 -0.72 41.08 28.15
N LYS A 138 0.28 40.60 28.90
CA LYS A 138 1.33 41.28 29.70
C LYS A 138 1.04 42.67 30.31
N LYS A 139 1.14 42.79 31.66
CA LYS A 139 1.82 43.93 32.37
C LYS A 139 2.45 43.43 33.69
N LYS A 140 3.78 43.27 33.74
CA LYS A 140 4.80 44.18 34.30
C LYS A 140 4.63 44.55 35.78
N LYS A 141 5.47 43.92 36.61
CA LYS A 141 5.84 44.23 38.00
C LYS A 141 6.53 45.60 38.06
N LYS A 142 6.18 46.48 39.01
CA LYS A 142 7.07 47.57 39.44
C LYS A 142 6.80 48.00 40.89
N LYS A 143 7.91 47.96 41.64
CA LYS A 143 8.31 48.65 42.88
C LYS A 143 7.38 48.65 44.09
#